data_AF-A0AA43DN56-F1
#
_entry.id   AF-A0AA43DN56-F1
#
_cell.length_a   1.000
_cell.length_b   1.000
_cell.length_c   1.000
_cell.angle_alpha   90.00
_cell.angle_beta   90.00
_cell.angle_gamma   90.00
#
_symmetry.space_group_name_H-M   'P 1'
#
loop_
_entity.id
_entity.type
_entity.pdbx_description
1 polymer ?
#
loop_
_entity_poly.entity_id
_entity_poly.type
_entity_poly.pdbx_seq_one_letter_code
_entity_poly.pdbx_strand_id
1 'polypeptide(L)' 'MSEDEARARIQKLLVTGDNRLKQGVDPAKVRETYEEALVVAREAGLEETVGPLVELRLADLERLARGSPPPFPPAA' A
#
# COMPACT_ATOMS: atom_id res chain seq x y z
N MET A 1 -16.67 -14.51 -5.86
CA MET A 1 -15.46 -13.97 -6.48
C MET A 1 -14.49 -15.13 -6.66
N SER A 2 -13.89 -15.30 -7.83
CA SER A 2 -12.82 -16.30 -8.00
C SER A 2 -11.49 -15.76 -7.47
N GLU A 3 -10.51 -16.65 -7.24
CA GLU A 3 -9.17 -16.23 -6.82
C GLU A 3 -8.52 -15.27 -7.84
N ASP A 4 -8.64 -15.56 -9.14
CA ASP A 4 -8.11 -14.70 -10.21
C ASP A 4 -8.79 -13.32 -10.23
N GLU A 5 -10.10 -13.28 -10.01
CA GLU A 5 -10.85 -12.02 -9.92
C GLU A 5 -10.39 -11.22 -8.70
N ALA A 6 -10.17 -11.87 -7.56
CA ALA A 6 -9.65 -11.25 -6.35
C ALA A 6 -8.23 -10.70 -6.57
N ARG A 7 -7.34 -11.48 -7.19
CA ARG A 7 -5.98 -11.04 -7.55
C ARG A 7 -6.02 -9.81 -8.47
N ALA A 8 -6.88 -9.82 -9.49
CA ALA A 8 -7.04 -8.69 -10.40
C ALA A 8 -7.54 -7.43 -9.67
N ARG A 9 -8.52 -7.58 -8.75
CA ARG A 9 -9.03 -6.45 -7.94
C ARG A 9 -7.96 -5.90 -7.00
N ILE A 10 -7.23 -6.76 -6.31
CA ILE A 10 -6.12 -6.39 -5.42
C ILE A 10 -5.05 -5.61 -6.21
N GLN A 11 -4.63 -6.13 -7.37
CA GLN A 11 -3.65 -5.47 -8.22
C GLN A 11 -4.14 -4.07 -8.63
N LYS A 12 -5.42 -3.95 -9.03
CA LYS A 12 -6.01 -2.67 -9.39
C LYS A 12 -6.00 -1.68 -8.23
N LEU A 13 -6.33 -2.12 -7.00
CA LEU A 13 -6.31 -1.28 -5.81
C LEU A 13 -4.89 -0.79 -5.50
N LEU A 14 -3.90 -1.68 -5.54
CA LEU A 14 -2.50 -1.33 -5.33
C LEU A 14 -2.01 -0.28 -6.34
N VAL A 15 -2.22 -0.53 -7.64
CA VAL A 15 -1.86 0.42 -8.71
C VAL A 15 -2.60 1.76 -8.55
N THR A 16 -3.85 1.73 -8.10
CA THR A 16 -4.63 2.94 -7.84
C THR A 16 -4.04 3.74 -6.67
N GLY A 17 -3.66 3.07 -5.57
CA GLY A 17 -3.01 3.70 -4.43
C GLY A 17 -1.66 4.33 -4.81
N ASP A 18 -0.82 3.60 -5.56
CA ASP A 18 0.48 4.09 -6.03
C ASP A 18 0.33 5.34 -6.93
N ASN A 19 -0.64 5.32 -7.84
CA ASN A 19 -0.94 6.46 -8.71
C ASN A 19 -1.44 7.67 -7.92
N ARG A 20 -2.32 7.46 -6.93
CA ARG A 20 -2.80 8.52 -6.03
C ARG A 20 -1.65 9.12 -5.23
N LEU A 21 -0.78 8.28 -4.66
CA LEU A 21 0.40 8.72 -3.94
C LEU A 21 1.32 9.55 -4.84
N LYS A 22 1.62 9.06 -6.04
CA LYS A 22 2.42 9.77 -7.04
C LYS A 22 1.82 11.12 -7.44
N GLN A 23 0.50 11.22 -7.48
CA GLN A 23 -0.24 12.45 -7.80
C GLN A 23 -0.35 13.43 -6.62
N GLY A 24 0.17 13.08 -5.44
CA GLY A 24 0.07 13.92 -4.25
C GLY A 24 -1.33 13.96 -3.65
N VAL A 25 -2.15 12.94 -3.88
CA VAL A 25 -3.44 12.77 -3.18
C VAL A 25 -3.17 12.60 -1.69
N ASP A 26 -4.13 13.06 -0.87
CA ASP A 26 -4.11 12.90 0.58
C ASP A 26 -3.68 11.48 1.01
N PRO A 27 -2.62 11.35 1.83
CA PRO A 27 -2.16 10.08 2.35
C PRO A 27 -3.26 9.26 3.03
N ALA A 28 -4.25 9.87 3.67
CA ALA A 28 -5.37 9.13 4.27
C ALA A 28 -6.17 8.36 3.21
N LYS A 29 -6.43 8.97 2.05
CA LYS A 29 -7.14 8.30 0.93
C LYS A 29 -6.29 7.23 0.25
N VAL A 30 -4.98 7.45 0.18
CA VAL A 30 -4.04 6.42 -0.30
C VAL A 30 -4.08 5.21 0.64
N ARG A 31 -4.04 5.46 1.95
CA ARG A 31 -4.12 4.43 3.00
C ARG A 31 -5.39 3.58 2.87
N GLU A 32 -6.55 4.23 2.76
CA GLU A 32 -7.84 3.55 2.58
C GLU A 32 -7.82 2.60 1.37
N THR A 33 -7.13 2.98 0.29
CA THR A 33 -7.03 2.15 -0.92
C THR A 33 -6.22 0.87 -0.68
N TYR A 34 -5.14 0.97 0.10
CA TYR A 34 -4.33 -0.18 0.47
C TYR A 34 -5.05 -1.08 1.50
N GLU A 35 -5.74 -0.48 2.48
CA GLU A 35 -6.55 -1.22 3.44
C GLU A 35 -7.69 -1.98 2.76
N GLU A 36 -8.34 -1.41 1.73
CA GLU A 36 -9.32 -2.14 0.90
C GLU A 36 -8.69 -3.36 0.21
N ALA A 37 -7.44 -3.25 -0.27
CA ALA A 37 -6.74 -4.38 -0.88
C ALA A 37 -6.49 -5.52 0.13
N LEU A 38 -6.19 -5.20 1.39
CA LEU A 38 -6.06 -6.19 2.47
C LEU A 38 -7.39 -6.88 2.77
N VAL A 39 -8.49 -6.12 2.82
CA VAL A 39 -9.83 -6.69 3.03
C VAL A 39 -10.15 -7.70 1.94
N VAL A 40 -9.96 -7.34 0.66
CA VAL A 40 -10.18 -8.25 -0.47
C VAL A 40 -9.27 -9.47 -0.39
N ALA A 41 -7.99 -9.29 0.00
CA ALA A 41 -7.06 -10.41 0.17
C ALA A 41 -7.52 -11.37 1.27
N ARG A 42 -7.99 -10.86 2.41
CA ARG A 42 -8.53 -11.69 3.50
C ARG A 42 -9.79 -12.44 3.08
N GLU A 43 -10.74 -11.75 2.45
CA GLU A 43 -11.98 -12.36 1.96
C GLU A 43 -11.73 -13.48 0.94
N ALA A 44 -10.66 -13.36 0.15
CA ALA A 44 -10.26 -14.35 -0.85
C ALA A 44 -9.27 -15.41 -0.33
N GLY A 45 -8.83 -15.35 0.93
CA GLY A 45 -7.81 -16.27 1.48
C GLY A 45 -6.40 -16.06 0.91
N LEU A 46 -6.11 -14.88 0.37
CA LEU A 46 -4.83 -14.48 -0.24
C LEU A 46 -3.96 -13.62 0.70
N GLU A 47 -4.38 -13.45 1.95
CA GLU A 47 -3.70 -12.61 2.95
C GLU A 47 -2.22 -12.97 3.13
N GLU A 48 -1.87 -14.26 3.15
CA GLU A 48 -0.46 -14.67 3.29
C GLU A 48 0.43 -14.27 2.11
N THR A 49 -0.13 -14.20 0.89
CA THR A 49 0.64 -13.86 -0.31
C THR A 49 0.71 -12.36 -0.54
N VAL A 50 -0.40 -11.65 -0.28
CA VAL A 50 -0.57 -10.23 -0.60
C VAL A 50 -0.27 -9.33 0.60
N GLY A 51 -0.54 -9.79 1.82
CA GLY A 51 -0.39 -9.04 3.06
C GLY A 51 0.97 -8.36 3.21
N PRO A 52 2.10 -9.09 3.05
CA PRO A 52 3.43 -8.49 3.20
C PRO A 52 3.69 -7.32 2.23
N LEU A 53 3.16 -7.39 1.01
CA LEU A 53 3.30 -6.31 0.04
C LEU A 53 2.51 -5.07 0.46
N VAL A 54 1.28 -5.25 0.94
CA VAL A 54 0.43 -4.13 1.34
C VAL A 54 0.95 -3.46 2.61
N GLU A 55 1.43 -4.24 3.58
CA GLU A 55 2.04 -3.74 4.81
C GLU A 55 3.25 -2.86 4.52
N LEU A 56 4.12 -3.27 3.58
CA LEU A 56 5.26 -2.47 3.14
C LEU A 56 4.80 -1.09 2.60
N ARG A 57 3.75 -1.07 1.77
CA ARG A 57 3.21 0.18 1.21
C ARG A 57 2.61 1.09 2.25
N LEU A 58 1.92 0.53 3.25
CA LEU A 58 1.41 1.29 4.38
C LEU A 58 2.54 1.88 5.22
N ALA A 59 3.62 1.13 5.45
CA ALA A 59 4.80 1.60 6.17
C ALA A 59 5.53 2.72 5.42
N ASP A 60 5.69 2.58 4.10
CA ASP A 60 6.29 3.61 3.23
C ASP A 60 5.45 4.89 3.24
N LEU A 61 4.12 4.76 3.17
CA LEU A 61 3.20 5.88 3.27
C LEU A 61 3.32 6.62 4.60
N GLU A 62 3.42 5.88 5.70
CA GLU A 62 3.61 6.45 7.04
C GLU A 62 4.98 7.13 7.19
N ARG A 63 6.03 6.58 6.57
CA ARG A 63 7.36 7.21 6.50
C ARG A 63 7.32 8.51 5.74
N LEU A 64 6.64 8.56 4.60
CA LEU A 64 6.47 9.78 3.80
C LEU A 64 5.66 10.84 4.57
N ALA A 65 4.58 10.43 5.26
CA ALA A 65 3.75 11.33 6.04
C ALA A 65 4.48 11.96 7.23
N ARG A 66 5.41 11.23 7.87
CA ARG A 66 6.21 11.75 8.99
C ARG A 66 7.33 12.71 8.58
N GLY A 67 7.59 12.86 7.28
CA GLY A 67 8.78 13.52 6.76
C GLY A 67 10.02 12.64 6.99
N SER A 68 10.82 12.43 5.94
CA SER A 68 12.09 11.70 6.09
C SER A 68 12.96 12.38 7.16
N PRO A 69 13.47 11.68 8.19
CA PRO A 69 14.60 12.21 8.93
C PRO A 69 15.74 12.45 7.91
N PRO A 70 16.47 13.57 8.01
CA PRO A 70 17.60 13.80 7.11
C PRO A 70 18.55 12.60 7.20
N PRO A 71 19.13 12.13 6.07
CA PRO A 71 20.16 11.11 6.13
C PRO A 71 21.25 11.58 7.08
N PHE A 72 21.70 10.70 7.97
CA PHE A 72 22.80 11.01 8.89
C PHE A 72 23.95 11.65 8.08
N PRO A 73 24.50 12.80 8.51
CA PRO A 73 25.62 13.40 7.81
C PRO A 73 26.77 12.37 7.76
N PRO A 74 27.51 12.29 6.63
CA PRO A 74 28.64 11.38 6.54
C PRO A 74 29.60 11.66 7.68
N ALA A 75 30.05 10.61 8.36
CA ALA A 75 31.06 10.72 9.39
C ALA A 75 32.30 11.40 8.79
N ALA A 76 32.78 12.44 9.50
CA ALA A 76 33.90 13.29 9.10
C ALA A 76 35.23 12.53 9.02
#